data_AF-A0A9P8SD49-F1
#
_entry.id   AF-A0A9P8SD49-F1
#
_cell.length_a   1.000
_cell.length_b   1.000
_cell.length_c   1.000
_cell.angle_alpha   90.00
_cell.angle_beta   90.00
_cell.angle_gamma   90.00
#
_symmetry.space_group_name_H-M   'P 1'
#
loop_
_entity.id
_entity.type
_entity.pdbx_description
1 polymer ?
#
loop_
_entity_poly.entity_id
_entity_poly.type
_entity_poly.pdbx_seq_one_letter_code
_entity_poly.pdbx_strand_id
1 'polypeptide(L)'
;MPDSPEHSAGEPPRGDEHAHFLWVSQGDREPIRELASHGNFDEHYESTFNKVAAVTEYYCRDGKCTLMFEPRLHDLWYAYYKGGRHIPHSKPVQNRLALSLVQIRGPGPLTRPNPGNVSF
;
A
#
# COMPACT_ATOMS: atom_id res chain seq x y z
N MET A 1 -34.24 30.13 9.79
CA MET A 1 -33.74 29.29 8.67
C MET A 1 -32.29 29.67 8.41
N PRO A 2 -31.45 28.70 8.01
CA PRO A 2 -30.23 28.34 8.73
C PRO A 2 -28.93 28.73 8.01
N ASP A 3 -27.81 28.70 8.73
CA ASP A 3 -26.54 28.20 8.20
C ASP A 3 -25.81 27.49 9.34
N SER A 4 -26.00 26.18 9.40
CA SER A 4 -25.12 25.29 10.17
C SER A 4 -24.06 24.79 9.21
N PRO A 5 -22.76 24.90 9.52
CA PRO A 5 -21.75 24.33 8.65
C PRO A 5 -21.89 22.81 8.73
N GLU A 6 -22.11 22.19 7.57
CA GLU A 6 -22.03 20.75 7.41
C GLU A 6 -20.63 20.30 7.85
N HIS A 7 -20.55 19.78 9.08
CA HIS A 7 -19.36 19.09 9.52
C HIS A 7 -19.34 17.76 8.75
N SER A 8 -18.59 17.75 7.65
CA SER A 8 -18.36 16.58 6.81
C SER A 8 -17.85 15.45 7.69
N ALA A 9 -18.74 14.53 8.03
CA ALA A 9 -18.45 13.37 8.86
C ALA A 9 -17.71 12.36 7.99
N GLY A 10 -16.38 12.33 8.08
CA GLY A 10 -15.62 11.32 7.35
C GLY A 10 -14.12 11.37 7.50
N GLU A 11 -13.53 12.56 7.68
CA GLU A 11 -12.07 12.67 7.75
C GLU A 11 -11.57 12.64 9.20
N PRO A 12 -10.59 11.77 9.53
CA PRO A 12 -10.05 11.72 10.89
C PRO A 12 -9.35 13.04 11.24
N PRO A 13 -9.32 13.41 12.53
CA PRO A 13 -8.70 14.66 12.98
C PRO A 13 -7.23 14.75 12.54
N ARG A 14 -6.86 15.91 11.98
CA ARG A 14 -5.49 16.20 11.55
C ARG A 14 -4.50 15.93 12.70
N GLY A 15 -3.53 15.05 12.45
CA GLY A 15 -2.47 14.71 13.40
C GLY A 15 -2.48 13.25 13.87
N ASP A 16 -3.60 12.52 13.68
CA ASP A 16 -3.61 11.07 13.88
C ASP A 16 -3.34 10.34 12.54
N GLU A 17 -2.05 10.13 12.26
CA GLU A 17 -1.62 9.48 11.02
C GLU A 17 -2.10 8.03 10.91
N HIS A 18 -2.24 7.32 12.04
CA HIS A 18 -2.72 5.95 12.05
C HIS A 18 -4.20 5.88 11.70
N ALA A 19 -5.02 6.75 12.28
CA ALA A 19 -6.44 6.88 11.91
C ALA A 19 -6.60 7.30 10.43
N HIS A 20 -5.75 8.21 9.95
CA HIS A 20 -5.71 8.57 8.52
C HIS A 20 -5.39 7.35 7.64
N PHE A 21 -4.40 6.53 8.00
CA PHE A 21 -4.08 5.33 7.23
C PHE A 21 -5.17 4.26 7.29
N LEU A 22 -5.87 4.10 8.42
CA LEU A 22 -7.04 3.23 8.52
C LEU A 22 -8.18 3.68 7.59
N TRP A 23 -8.43 5.00 7.51
CA TRP A 23 -9.45 5.56 6.63
C TRP A 23 -9.10 5.35 5.14
N VAL A 24 -7.87 5.67 4.74
CA VAL A 24 -7.39 5.45 3.34
C VAL A 24 -7.40 3.96 2.98
N SER A 25 -7.04 3.09 3.92
CA SER A 25 -6.98 1.63 3.74
C SER A 25 -8.30 1.03 3.26
N GLN A 26 -9.42 1.55 3.75
CA GLN A 26 -10.75 1.06 3.37
C GLN A 26 -11.08 1.38 1.91
N GLY A 27 -10.74 2.60 1.45
CA GLY A 27 -10.89 3.01 0.04
C GLY A 27 -9.93 2.29 -0.91
N ASP A 28 -8.77 1.87 -0.41
CA ASP A 28 -7.72 1.20 -1.18
C ASP A 28 -8.04 -0.26 -1.55
N ARG A 29 -8.92 -0.94 -0.80
CA ARG A 29 -9.21 -2.38 -0.97
C ARG A 29 -10.25 -2.68 -2.05
N GLU A 30 -11.20 -1.78 -2.26
CA GLU A 30 -12.23 -1.93 -3.29
C GLU A 30 -11.68 -1.96 -4.72
N PRO A 31 -10.79 -1.03 -5.15
CA PRO A 31 -10.22 -1.09 -6.50
C PRO A 31 -9.37 -2.36 -6.70
N ILE A 32 -8.65 -2.83 -5.68
CA ILE A 32 -7.92 -4.11 -5.74
C ILE A 32 -8.89 -5.28 -6.00
N ARG A 33 -10.04 -5.29 -5.35
CA ARG A 33 -11.07 -6.32 -5.53
C ARG A 33 -11.61 -6.25 -6.96
N GLU A 34 -11.86 -5.06 -7.48
CA GLU A 34 -12.40 -4.83 -8.82
C GLU A 34 -11.41 -5.25 -9.91
N LEU A 35 -10.16 -4.81 -9.83
CA LEU A 35 -9.09 -5.12 -10.79
C LEU A 35 -8.82 -6.63 -10.86
N ALA A 36 -8.77 -7.30 -9.71
CA ALA A 36 -8.60 -8.74 -9.65
C ALA A 36 -9.79 -9.52 -10.26
N SER A 37 -11.00 -8.96 -10.19
CA SER A 37 -12.21 -9.62 -10.70
C SER A 37 -12.43 -9.40 -12.21
N HIS A 38 -11.99 -8.26 -12.75
CA HIS A 38 -12.15 -7.91 -14.16
C HIS A 38 -10.99 -8.37 -15.06
N GLY A 39 -9.97 -9.00 -14.49
CA GLY A 39 -8.82 -9.50 -15.25
C GLY A 39 -7.81 -8.40 -15.63
N ASN A 40 -7.91 -7.21 -15.04
CA ASN A 40 -6.99 -6.11 -15.28
C ASN A 40 -5.76 -6.25 -14.37
N PHE A 41 -4.93 -7.23 -14.71
CA PHE A 41 -3.85 -7.69 -13.85
C PHE A 41 -2.65 -6.75 -13.81
N ASP A 42 -2.38 -6.02 -14.91
CA ASP A 42 -1.26 -5.08 -14.97
C ASP A 42 -1.53 -3.87 -14.05
N GLU A 43 -2.75 -3.35 -14.05
CA GLU A 43 -3.14 -2.27 -13.12
C GLU A 43 -3.14 -2.74 -11.66
N HIS A 44 -3.51 -4.01 -11.39
CA HIS A 44 -3.33 -4.61 -10.07
C HIS A 44 -1.86 -4.64 -9.64
N TYR A 45 -0.95 -4.99 -10.56
CA TYR A 45 0.49 -4.97 -10.29
C TYR A 45 1.01 -3.55 -10.02
N GLU A 46 0.64 -2.57 -10.83
CA GLU A 46 1.03 -1.18 -10.65
C GLU A 46 0.53 -0.61 -9.32
N SER A 47 -0.73 -0.86 -8.97
CA SER A 47 -1.30 -0.47 -7.67
C SER A 47 -0.53 -1.10 -6.50
N THR A 48 -0.19 -2.40 -6.62
CA THR A 48 0.63 -3.10 -5.62
C THR A 48 2.01 -2.46 -5.51
N PHE A 49 2.67 -2.16 -6.63
CA PHE A 49 3.99 -1.56 -6.67
C PHE A 49 4.01 -0.16 -6.05
N ASN A 50 3.01 0.67 -6.34
CA ASN A 50 2.87 2.01 -5.75
C ASN A 50 2.74 1.96 -4.22
N LYS A 51 2.03 0.95 -3.69
CA LYS A 51 1.92 0.74 -2.23
C LYS A 51 3.26 0.37 -1.60
N VAL A 52 4.05 -0.47 -2.27
CA VAL A 52 5.41 -0.81 -1.83
C VAL A 52 6.29 0.43 -1.78
N ALA A 53 6.26 1.25 -2.82
CA ALA A 53 7.02 2.49 -2.89
C ALA A 53 6.64 3.44 -1.74
N ALA A 54 5.33 3.65 -1.50
CA ALA A 54 4.85 4.49 -0.41
C ALA A 54 5.29 3.97 0.97
N VAL A 55 5.10 2.67 1.26
CA VAL A 55 5.53 2.07 2.54
C VAL A 55 7.04 2.23 2.73
N THR A 56 7.82 1.99 1.67
CA THR A 56 9.29 2.13 1.70
C THR A 56 9.71 3.58 1.97
N GLU A 57 9.10 4.54 1.28
CA GLU A 57 9.38 5.97 1.43
C GLU A 57 9.10 6.44 2.86
N TYR A 58 7.92 6.15 3.40
CA TYR A 58 7.56 6.56 4.76
C TYR A 58 8.42 5.87 5.83
N TYR A 59 8.76 4.58 5.63
CA TYR A 59 9.59 3.85 6.58
C TYR A 59 11.04 4.37 6.58
N CYS A 60 11.65 4.52 5.40
CA CYS A 60 13.05 4.91 5.27
C CYS A 60 13.28 6.40 5.53
N ARG A 61 12.46 7.28 4.96
CA ARG A 61 12.65 8.74 5.02
C ARG A 61 12.14 9.33 6.32
N ASP A 62 10.90 9.05 6.67
CA ASP A 62 10.23 9.75 7.77
C ASP A 62 10.53 9.10 9.13
N GLY A 63 11.09 7.88 9.15
CA GLY A 63 11.49 7.18 10.37
C GLY A 63 10.31 6.86 11.30
N LYS A 64 9.10 6.79 10.76
CA LYS A 64 7.88 6.54 11.54
C LYS A 64 7.87 5.10 12.07
N CYS A 65 7.16 4.91 13.18
CA CYS A 65 7.05 3.61 13.84
C CYS A 65 6.35 2.59 12.93
N THR A 66 6.82 1.34 12.93
CA THR A 66 6.21 0.23 12.18
C THR A 66 4.73 0.03 12.50
N LEU A 67 4.30 0.31 13.74
CA LEU A 67 2.91 0.23 14.16
C LEU A 67 2.01 1.22 13.42
N MET A 68 2.52 2.38 13.01
CA MET A 68 1.74 3.35 12.22
C MET A 68 1.42 2.83 10.81
N PHE A 69 2.20 1.86 10.31
CA PHE A 69 2.04 1.32 8.96
C PHE A 69 1.20 0.04 8.92
N GLU A 70 0.75 -0.46 10.06
CA GLU A 70 -0.03 -1.71 10.14
C GLU A 70 -1.22 -1.74 9.14
N PRO A 71 -2.02 -0.67 8.99
CA PRO A 71 -3.08 -0.63 7.99
C PRO A 71 -2.57 -0.77 6.55
N ARG A 72 -1.50 -0.04 6.19
CA ARG A 72 -0.92 -0.07 4.84
C ARG A 72 -0.26 -1.41 4.52
N LEU A 73 0.40 -2.02 5.52
CA LEU A 73 0.99 -3.35 5.39
C LEU A 73 -0.11 -4.40 5.17
N HIS A 74 -1.23 -4.30 5.89
CA HIS A 74 -2.38 -5.17 5.65
C HIS A 74 -2.94 -5.03 4.24
N ASP A 75 -3.02 -3.82 3.69
CA ASP A 75 -3.50 -3.62 2.31
C ASP A 75 -2.52 -4.16 1.28
N LEU A 76 -1.22 -3.99 1.52
CA LEU A 76 -0.19 -4.54 0.66
C LEU A 76 -0.27 -6.08 0.65
N TRP A 77 -0.40 -6.71 1.82
CA TRP A 77 -0.61 -8.15 1.94
C TRP A 77 -1.91 -8.60 1.25
N TYR A 78 -2.98 -7.83 1.37
CA TYR A 78 -4.24 -8.10 0.70
C TYR A 78 -4.10 -8.04 -0.83
N ALA A 79 -3.35 -7.07 -1.37
CA ALA A 79 -3.05 -6.97 -2.79
C ALA A 79 -2.29 -8.20 -3.31
N TYR A 80 -1.25 -8.65 -2.57
CA TYR A 80 -0.53 -9.87 -2.90
C TYR A 80 -1.40 -11.13 -2.82
N TYR A 81 -2.25 -11.25 -1.79
CA TYR A 81 -3.19 -12.36 -1.66
C TYR A 81 -4.18 -12.40 -2.83
N LYS A 82 -4.76 -11.26 -3.19
CA LYS A 82 -5.68 -11.16 -4.32
C LYS A 82 -5.00 -11.48 -5.64
N GLY A 83 -3.81 -10.94 -5.87
CA GLY A 83 -3.02 -11.26 -7.05
C GLY A 83 -2.71 -12.76 -7.15
N GLY A 84 -2.19 -13.37 -6.08
CA GLY A 84 -1.87 -14.79 -6.06
C GLY A 84 -3.08 -15.71 -6.23
N ARG A 85 -4.27 -15.28 -5.82
CA ARG A 85 -5.52 -16.05 -5.94
C ARG A 85 -6.19 -15.93 -7.31
N HIS A 86 -6.16 -14.74 -7.91
CA HIS A 86 -7.00 -14.42 -9.08
C HIS A 86 -6.22 -14.29 -10.39
N ILE A 87 -4.93 -14.01 -10.34
CA ILE A 87 -4.09 -13.98 -11.54
C ILE A 87 -3.78 -15.43 -11.94
N PRO A 88 -3.95 -15.80 -13.22
CA PRO A 88 -3.54 -17.10 -13.70
C PRO A 88 -2.02 -17.24 -13.72
N HIS A 89 -1.49 -18.40 -13.33
CA HIS A 89 -0.04 -18.69 -13.35
C HIS A 89 0.61 -18.53 -14.73
N SER A 90 -0.16 -18.62 -15.82
CA SER A 90 0.32 -18.40 -17.18
C SER A 90 0.58 -16.94 -17.52
N LYS A 91 0.09 -15.99 -16.70
CA LYS A 91 0.26 -14.56 -16.94
C LYS A 91 1.62 -14.08 -16.39
N PRO A 92 2.42 -13.35 -17.18
CA PRO A 92 3.72 -12.82 -16.73
C PRO A 92 3.65 -11.96 -15.47
N VAL A 93 2.52 -11.29 -15.26
CA VAL A 93 2.26 -10.43 -14.11
C VAL A 93 2.28 -11.20 -12.78
N GLN A 94 1.97 -12.51 -12.79
CA GLN A 94 2.14 -13.39 -11.63
C GLN A 94 3.62 -13.44 -11.19
N ASN A 95 4.51 -13.62 -12.15
CA ASN A 95 5.96 -13.70 -11.90
C ASN A 95 6.49 -12.35 -11.42
N ARG A 96 5.97 -11.24 -11.96
CA ARG A 96 6.32 -9.89 -11.51
C ARG A 96 5.89 -9.64 -10.06
N LEU A 97 4.68 -10.04 -9.68
CA LEU A 97 4.21 -9.95 -8.28
C LEU A 97 5.07 -10.80 -7.34
N ALA A 98 5.38 -12.05 -7.72
CA ALA A 98 6.23 -12.91 -6.91
C ALA A 98 7.64 -12.31 -6.74
N LEU A 99 8.22 -11.78 -7.82
CA LEU A 99 9.53 -11.13 -7.78
C LEU A 99 9.52 -9.88 -6.88
N SER A 100 8.49 -9.03 -6.98
CA SER A 100 8.40 -7.83 -6.12
C SER A 100 8.30 -8.19 -4.64
N LEU A 101 7.56 -9.24 -4.28
CA LEU A 101 7.48 -9.73 -2.90
C LEU A 101 8.85 -10.23 -2.39
N VAL A 102 9.61 -10.93 -3.23
CA VAL A 102 10.96 -11.38 -2.89
C VAL A 102 11.91 -10.20 -2.75
N GLN A 103 11.81 -9.19 -3.62
CA GLN A 103 12.62 -7.98 -3.55
C GLN A 103 12.34 -7.17 -2.27
N ILE A 104 11.11 -7.14 -1.77
CA ILE A 104 10.79 -6.53 -0.47
C ILE A 104 11.48 -7.25 0.70
N ARG A 105 11.64 -8.58 0.60
CA ARG A 105 12.37 -9.40 1.60
C ARG A 105 13.89 -9.37 1.42
N GLY A 106 14.37 -8.99 0.23
CA GLY A 106 15.76 -9.05 -0.19
C GLY A 106 16.76 -8.09 0.48
N PRO A 107 16.41 -6.86 0.87
CA PRO A 107 17.26 -6.09 1.76
C PRO A 107 17.07 -6.68 3.16
N GLY A 108 18.15 -7.24 3.73
CA GLY A 108 18.16 -7.76 5.10
C GLY A 108 17.65 -6.75 6.15
N PRO A 109 17.59 -7.16 7.44
CA PRO A 109 16.76 -6.56 8.50
C PRO A 109 16.69 -5.05 8.41
N LEU A 110 15.61 -4.54 7.78
CA LEU A 110 15.23 -3.13 7.65
C LEU A 110 16.41 -2.17 7.88
N THR A 111 17.47 -2.27 7.07
CA THR A 111 18.58 -1.34 7.17
C THR A 111 18.07 -0.01 6.68
N ARG A 112 17.70 0.85 7.61
CA ARG A 112 17.40 2.25 7.35
C ARG A 112 18.56 2.80 6.51
N PRO A 113 18.32 3.24 5.25
CA PRO A 113 19.38 3.85 4.46
C PRO A 113 19.95 5.01 5.27
N ASN A 114 21.26 5.01 5.47
CA ASN A 114 21.95 6.16 6.03
C ASN A 114 21.68 7.34 5.07
N PRO A 115 21.18 8.50 5.53
CA PRO A 115 20.77 9.62 4.66
C PRO A 115 21.87 10.16 3.73
N GLY A 116 23.12 9.71 3.86
CA GLY A 116 24.23 10.09 2.99
C GLY A 116 24.43 9.23 1.74
N ASN A 117 23.61 8.20 1.47
CA ASN A 117 23.90 7.24 0.39
C ASN A 117 22.72 6.95 -0.55
N VAL A 118 21.92 7.98 -0.86
CA VAL A 118 20.89 7.89 -1.89
C VAL A 118 21.33 8.75 -3.09
N SER A 119 21.77 8.11 -4.17
CA SER A 119 21.92 8.73 -5.48
C SER A 119 20.92 8.05 -6.41
N PHE A 120 20.06 8.86 -7.05
CA PHE A 120 19.08 8.43 -8.05
C PHE A 120 19.76 8.04 -9.37
#